data_AF-A0A1Z4NGT5-F1
#
_entry.id   AF-A0A1Z4NGT5-F1
#
_cell.length_a   1.000
_cell.length_b   1.000
_cell.length_c   1.000
_cell.angle_alpha   90.00
_cell.angle_beta   90.00
_cell.angle_gamma   90.00
#
_symmetry.space_group_name_H-M   'P 1'
#
loop_
_entity.id
_entity.type
_entity.pdbx_description
1 polymer ?
#
loop_
_entity_poly.entity_id
_entity_poly.type
_entity_poly.pdbx_seq_one_letter_code
_entity_poly.pdbx_strand_id
1 'polypeptide(L)'
;MGLVYIWSVFIDEYDFVIGEFDTDCQSLQIYSIEGNFLPLLIYQNFIGNASVPLFRRQSLEQVGGYKYNHCEDWELTLRIAAKYKIGVVPAFLLGYRQQQNTASSNISVMAQAYQEILSHWQANYQQINPQIFHWASGLFYTYLASKAYANRQH
;
A
#
# COMPACT_ATOMS: atom_id res chain seq x y z
N MET A 1 -4.93 4.60 18.51
CA MET A 1 -4.19 3.94 17.43
C MET A 1 -5.07 2.85 16.83
N GLY A 2 -5.18 2.77 15.50
CA GLY A 2 -6.01 1.78 14.80
C GLY A 2 -5.21 0.65 14.16
N LEU A 3 -3.99 0.95 13.70
CA LEU A 3 -3.02 -0.01 13.21
C LEU A 3 -1.61 0.47 13.55
N VAL A 4 -0.66 -0.47 13.57
CA VAL A 4 0.77 -0.20 13.65
C VAL A 4 1.45 -0.95 12.53
N TYR A 5 2.39 -0.33 11.82
CA TYR A 5 3.12 -0.97 10.73
C TYR A 5 4.62 -1.02 11.01
N ILE A 6 5.31 -1.96 10.38
CA ILE A 6 6.75 -2.22 10.50
C ILE A 6 7.45 -1.88 9.19
N TRP A 7 8.78 -1.88 9.19
CA TRP A 7 9.54 -1.86 7.93
C TRP A 7 9.67 -3.27 7.36
N SER A 8 9.73 -3.34 6.03
CA SER A 8 9.96 -4.59 5.30
C SER A 8 11.03 -4.44 4.24
N VAL A 9 11.68 -5.56 3.94
CA VAL A 9 12.59 -5.72 2.79
C VAL A 9 12.01 -6.76 1.84
N PHE A 10 12.32 -6.67 0.55
CA PHE A 10 12.00 -7.75 -0.38
C PHE A 10 13.03 -8.87 -0.29
N ILE A 11 12.57 -10.10 -0.41
CA ILE A 11 13.43 -11.29 -0.49
C ILE A 11 13.09 -12.15 -1.71
N ASP A 12 14.07 -12.84 -2.27
CA ASP A 12 13.86 -13.82 -3.34
C ASP A 12 13.42 -15.19 -2.78
N GLU A 13 13.40 -16.23 -3.63
CA GLU A 13 13.04 -17.60 -3.24
C GLU A 13 14.08 -18.30 -2.34
N TYR A 14 15.29 -17.77 -2.25
CA TYR A 14 16.40 -18.29 -1.43
C TYR A 14 16.62 -17.49 -0.14
N ASP A 15 15.67 -16.61 0.19
CA ASP A 15 15.72 -15.70 1.36
C ASP A 15 16.82 -14.63 1.30
N PHE A 16 17.39 -14.38 0.12
CA PHE A 16 18.29 -13.26 -0.07
C PHE A 16 17.50 -11.97 -0.22
N VAL A 17 17.98 -10.91 0.43
CA VAL A 17 17.42 -9.56 0.27
C VAL A 17 17.64 -9.10 -1.18
N ILE A 18 16.56 -8.67 -1.82
CA ILE A 18 16.54 -8.19 -3.20
C ILE A 18 15.96 -6.79 -3.30
N GLY A 19 16.23 -6.13 -4.42
CA GLY A 19 15.92 -4.73 -4.64
C GLY A 19 17.18 -3.90 -4.46
N GLU A 20 17.48 -3.07 -5.44
CA GLU A 20 18.61 -2.15 -5.36
C GLU A 20 18.36 -1.14 -4.23
N PHE A 21 19.41 -0.74 -3.53
CA PHE A 21 19.45 0.45 -2.66
C PHE A 21 19.34 1.75 -3.48
N ASP A 22 18.71 1.68 -4.65
CA ASP A 22 18.49 2.82 -5.51
C ASP A 22 17.22 3.51 -5.02
N THR A 23 17.37 4.78 -4.66
CA THR A 23 16.35 5.62 -4.05
C THR A 23 15.09 5.80 -4.91
N ASP A 24 15.15 5.36 -6.18
CA ASP A 24 14.14 5.54 -7.19
C ASP A 24 13.13 4.38 -7.30
N CYS A 25 13.39 3.26 -6.61
CA CYS A 25 12.46 2.13 -6.58
C CYS A 25 12.08 1.77 -5.15
N GLN A 26 10.80 1.46 -4.95
CA GLN A 26 10.12 1.20 -3.68
C GLN A 26 10.57 -0.10 -2.97
N SER A 27 11.86 -0.46 -3.07
CA SER A 27 12.44 -1.70 -2.55
C SER A 27 12.54 -1.71 -1.02
N LEU A 28 12.69 -0.54 -0.40
CA LEU A 28 12.76 -0.38 1.05
C LEU A 28 11.57 0.43 1.56
N GLN A 29 10.73 -0.23 2.34
CA GLN A 29 9.57 0.38 2.99
C GLN A 29 9.93 0.97 4.36
N ILE A 30 10.67 2.07 4.36
CA ILE A 30 11.27 2.67 5.58
C ILE A 30 10.55 3.93 6.07
N TYR A 31 9.35 4.22 5.55
CA TYR A 31 8.58 5.37 5.98
C TYR A 31 8.27 5.29 7.48
N SER A 32 8.55 6.36 8.22
CA SER A 32 8.26 6.47 9.66
C SER A 32 7.25 7.58 9.93
N ILE A 33 6.00 7.32 9.54
CA ILE A 33 4.89 8.26 9.58
C ILE A 33 3.91 7.81 10.66
N GLU A 34 3.70 8.65 11.67
CA GLU A 34 2.78 8.37 12.79
C GLU A 34 1.72 9.44 12.94
N GLY A 35 0.48 9.05 13.21
CA GLY A 35 -0.63 9.96 13.50
C GLY A 35 -1.73 9.89 12.45
N ASN A 36 -2.31 11.04 12.12
CA ASN A 36 -3.45 11.16 11.20
C ASN A 36 -2.97 11.58 9.81
N PHE A 37 -2.60 10.59 8.99
CA PHE A 37 -1.97 10.82 7.67
C PHE A 37 -2.76 10.20 6.52
N LEU A 38 -4.10 10.26 6.58
CA LEU A 38 -4.96 9.76 5.51
C LEU A 38 -4.63 10.34 4.12
N PRO A 39 -4.44 11.68 3.93
CA PRO A 39 -4.14 12.21 2.61
C PRO A 39 -2.83 11.68 2.02
N LEU A 40 -1.83 11.45 2.87
CA LEU A 40 -0.55 10.88 2.45
C LEU A 40 -0.69 9.39 2.11
N LEU A 41 -1.52 8.65 2.86
CA LEU A 41 -1.81 7.23 2.55
C LEU A 41 -2.63 7.07 1.26
N ILE A 42 -3.48 8.05 0.92
CA ILE A 42 -4.16 8.12 -0.37
C ILE A 42 -3.16 8.41 -1.48
N TYR A 43 -2.24 9.36 -1.27
CA TYR A 43 -1.20 9.70 -2.25
C TYR A 43 -0.31 8.49 -2.56
N GLN A 44 0.13 7.78 -1.53
CA GLN A 44 1.05 6.65 -1.66
C GLN A 44 0.77 5.61 -0.57
N ASN A 45 0.67 4.35 -0.96
CA ASN A 45 0.58 3.23 -0.03
C ASN A 45 1.93 2.98 0.68
N PHE A 46 2.30 3.85 1.61
CA PHE A 46 3.54 3.78 2.37
C PHE A 46 3.57 2.65 3.42
N ILE A 47 2.44 1.96 3.66
CA ILE A 47 2.35 0.73 4.47
C ILE A 47 2.70 -0.50 3.65
N GLY A 48 2.36 -0.49 2.36
CA GLY A 48 2.82 -1.45 1.35
C GLY A 48 1.93 -2.65 1.23
N ASN A 49 2.31 -3.77 1.85
CA ASN A 49 1.62 -5.05 1.70
C ASN A 49 0.85 -5.46 2.95
N ALA A 50 -0.10 -6.37 2.77
CA ALA A 50 -0.97 -6.92 3.82
C ALA A 50 -0.24 -7.58 5.00
N SER A 51 1.04 -7.96 4.86
CA SER A 51 1.81 -8.63 5.92
C SER A 51 2.50 -7.65 6.87
N VAL A 52 2.57 -6.36 6.50
CA VAL A 52 3.21 -5.31 7.27
C VAL A 52 2.34 -4.79 8.43
N PRO A 53 1.06 -4.44 8.25
CA PRO A 53 0.27 -3.83 9.31
C PRO A 53 -0.24 -4.86 10.33
N LEU A 54 -0.09 -4.54 11.61
CA LEU A 54 -0.83 -5.15 12.71
C LEU A 54 -2.03 -4.27 13.07
N PHE A 55 -3.22 -4.85 13.03
CA PHE A 55 -4.46 -4.13 13.29
C PHE A 55 -4.95 -4.31 14.72
N ARG A 56 -5.46 -3.24 15.32
CA ARG A 56 -6.19 -3.36 16.60
C ARG A 56 -7.53 -4.04 16.32
N ARG A 57 -7.89 -5.08 17.06
CA ARG A 57 -9.18 -5.79 16.87
C ARG A 57 -10.39 -4.84 16.79
N GLN A 58 -10.46 -3.88 17.72
CA GLN A 58 -11.56 -2.90 17.75
C GLN A 58 -11.64 -2.01 16.50
N SER A 59 -10.51 -1.70 15.86
CA SER A 59 -10.54 -0.89 14.63
C SER A 59 -11.14 -1.70 13.48
N LEU A 60 -10.77 -2.98 13.35
CA LEU A 60 -11.35 -3.90 12.36
C LEU A 60 -12.86 -4.11 12.58
N GLU A 61 -13.29 -4.36 13.82
CA GLU A 61 -14.71 -4.49 14.15
C GLU A 61 -15.49 -3.21 13.78
N GLN A 62 -14.89 -2.04 13.94
CA GLN A 62 -15.52 -0.76 13.64
C GLN A 62 -15.60 -0.45 12.14
N VAL A 63 -14.61 -0.86 11.34
CA VAL A 63 -14.56 -0.53 9.89
C VAL A 63 -15.00 -1.67 8.98
N GLY A 64 -15.05 -2.90 9.49
CA GLY A 64 -15.27 -4.14 8.73
C GLY A 64 -13.98 -4.72 8.13
N GLY A 65 -14.06 -5.97 7.64
CA GLY A 65 -12.94 -6.67 6.99
C GLY A 65 -12.66 -6.19 5.55
N TYR A 66 -12.04 -7.06 4.74
CA TYR A 66 -11.78 -6.78 3.32
C TYR A 66 -13.07 -6.65 2.51
N LYS A 67 -13.07 -5.69 1.58
CA LYS A 67 -14.21 -5.40 0.70
C LYS A 67 -13.91 -5.58 -0.79
N TYR A 68 -12.63 -5.67 -1.14
CA TYR A 68 -12.12 -5.80 -2.49
C TYR A 68 -11.31 -7.09 -2.58
N ASN A 69 -11.11 -7.57 -3.81
CA ASN A 69 -10.24 -8.71 -4.09
C ASN A 69 -8.83 -8.28 -4.55
N HIS A 70 -8.65 -6.97 -4.79
CA HIS A 70 -7.42 -6.33 -5.22
C HIS A 70 -7.33 -4.96 -4.56
N CYS A 71 -6.12 -4.50 -4.22
CA CYS A 71 -5.90 -3.29 -3.40
C CYS A 71 -6.62 -3.35 -2.04
N GLU A 72 -6.98 -4.54 -1.57
CA GLU A 72 -7.84 -4.76 -0.42
C GLU A 72 -7.19 -4.37 0.90
N ASP A 73 -5.88 -4.56 0.99
CA ASP A 73 -5.05 -4.16 2.12
C ASP A 73 -4.92 -2.63 2.20
N TRP A 74 -4.64 -1.98 1.07
CA TRP A 74 -4.62 -0.52 0.97
C TRP A 74 -6.00 0.07 1.32
N GLU A 75 -7.10 -0.47 0.77
CA GLU A 75 -8.44 0.03 1.08
C GLU A 75 -8.81 -0.13 2.56
N LEU A 76 -8.47 -1.27 3.17
CA LEU A 76 -8.69 -1.49 4.60
C LEU A 76 -7.89 -0.50 5.45
N THR A 77 -6.62 -0.29 5.12
CA THR A 77 -5.76 0.65 5.86
C THR A 77 -6.27 2.09 5.72
N LEU A 78 -6.76 2.51 4.55
CA LEU A 78 -7.40 3.81 4.36
C LEU A 78 -8.63 3.99 5.27
N ARG A 79 -9.52 2.99 5.33
CA ARG A 79 -10.70 3.03 6.21
C ARG A 79 -10.34 3.16 7.68
N ILE A 80 -9.28 2.49 8.13
CA ILE A 80 -8.78 2.60 9.49
C ILE A 80 -8.15 3.98 9.71
N ALA A 81 -7.33 4.46 8.78
CA ALA A 81 -6.65 5.75 8.85
C ALA A 81 -7.62 6.94 8.90
N ALA A 82 -8.81 6.81 8.30
CA ALA A 82 -9.85 7.82 8.35
C ALA A 82 -10.49 8.00 9.73
N LYS A 83 -10.37 6.99 10.61
CA LYS A 83 -10.99 7.01 11.95
C LYS A 83 -9.97 6.97 13.09
N TYR A 84 -8.76 6.50 12.82
CA TYR A 84 -7.77 6.22 13.84
C TYR A 84 -6.37 6.65 13.40
N LYS A 85 -5.57 7.08 14.38
CA LYS A 85 -4.13 7.27 14.21
C LYS A 85 -3.43 5.97 13.80
N ILE A 86 -2.44 6.08 12.93
CA ILE A 86 -1.48 5.04 12.56
C ILE A 86 -0.21 5.19 13.41
N GLY A 87 0.41 4.10 13.82
CA GLY A 87 1.74 4.09 14.45
C GLY A 87 2.76 3.34 13.60
N VAL A 88 4.05 3.54 13.87
CA VAL A 88 5.13 2.83 13.19
C VAL A 88 6.08 2.19 14.21
N VAL A 89 6.61 1.02 13.86
CA VAL A 89 7.76 0.43 14.52
C VAL A 89 8.90 0.45 13.50
N PRO A 90 9.89 1.34 13.65
CA PRO A 90 10.97 1.53 12.68
C PRO A 90 12.02 0.41 12.80
N ALA A 91 11.60 -0.81 12.48
CA ALA A 91 12.42 -2.01 12.51
C ALA A 91 12.04 -2.92 11.34
N PHE A 92 13.07 -3.49 10.69
CA PHE A 92 12.91 -4.49 9.65
C PHE A 92 12.49 -5.82 10.28
N LEU A 93 11.18 -6.05 10.37
CA LEU A 93 10.61 -7.23 11.01
C LEU A 93 9.94 -8.18 10.00
N LEU A 94 10.03 -7.88 8.71
CA LEU A 94 9.43 -8.66 7.63
C LEU A 94 10.33 -8.72 6.39
N GLY A 95 10.64 -9.94 5.93
CA GLY A 95 11.10 -10.21 4.58
C GLY A 95 9.92 -10.61 3.69
N TYR A 96 9.50 -9.73 2.79
CA TYR A 96 8.37 -9.96 1.90
C TYR A 96 8.84 -10.59 0.59
N ARG A 97 8.51 -11.87 0.39
CA ARG A 97 8.97 -12.64 -0.77
C ARG A 97 8.34 -12.12 -2.07
N GLN A 98 9.16 -11.79 -3.05
CA GLN A 98 8.70 -11.50 -4.40
C GLN A 98 8.70 -12.80 -5.23
N GLN A 99 7.53 -13.21 -5.71
CA GLN A 99 7.38 -14.29 -6.67
C GLN A 99 6.90 -13.73 -8.01
N GLN A 100 7.28 -14.37 -9.11
CA GLN A 100 6.89 -13.93 -10.46
C GLN A 100 5.36 -13.97 -10.69
N ASN A 101 4.62 -14.82 -9.96
CA ASN A 101 3.17 -15.02 -10.11
C ASN A 101 2.35 -14.60 -8.86
N THR A 102 2.55 -13.38 -8.37
CA THR A 102 1.76 -12.84 -7.24
C THR A 102 0.35 -12.39 -7.65
N ALA A 103 -0.58 -12.24 -6.69
CA ALA A 103 -1.92 -11.70 -6.95
C ALA A 103 -1.92 -10.31 -7.62
N SER A 104 -0.85 -9.52 -7.45
CA SER A 104 -0.60 -8.25 -8.14
C SER A 104 -0.09 -8.38 -9.58
N SER A 105 0.02 -9.60 -10.13
CA SER A 105 0.48 -9.84 -11.51
C SER A 105 -0.56 -9.44 -12.57
N ASN A 106 -1.85 -9.40 -12.22
CA ASN A 106 -2.90 -8.93 -13.12
C ASN A 106 -3.05 -7.41 -13.05
N ILE A 107 -2.22 -6.74 -13.85
CA ILE A 107 -2.11 -5.28 -13.91
C ILE A 107 -3.45 -4.60 -14.24
N SER A 108 -4.22 -5.16 -15.16
CA SER A 108 -5.51 -4.59 -15.59
C SER A 108 -6.54 -4.60 -14.45
N VAL A 109 -6.63 -5.71 -13.72
CA VAL A 109 -7.57 -5.83 -12.60
C VAL A 109 -7.12 -4.96 -11.42
N MET A 110 -5.81 -4.89 -11.15
CA MET A 110 -5.23 -3.97 -10.19
C MET A 110 -5.55 -2.50 -10.51
N ALA A 111 -5.42 -2.10 -11.79
CA ALA A 111 -5.76 -0.75 -12.24
C ALA A 111 -7.22 -0.40 -12.02
N GLN A 112 -8.12 -1.32 -12.35
CA GLN A 112 -9.55 -1.13 -12.16
C GLN A 112 -9.90 -0.98 -10.67
N ALA A 113 -9.44 -1.90 -9.82
CA ALA A 113 -9.73 -1.87 -8.39
C ALA A 113 -9.18 -0.58 -7.73
N TYR A 114 -7.96 -0.18 -8.08
CA TYR A 114 -7.38 1.07 -7.61
C TYR A 114 -8.21 2.29 -8.01
N GLN A 115 -8.64 2.37 -9.27
CA GLN A 115 -9.45 3.48 -9.76
C GLN A 115 -10.81 3.55 -9.06
N GLU A 116 -11.46 2.40 -8.84
CA GLU A 116 -12.72 2.31 -8.10
C GLU A 116 -12.57 2.82 -6.66
N ILE A 117 -11.53 2.37 -5.95
CA ILE A 117 -11.22 2.82 -4.58
C ILE A 117 -10.93 4.32 -4.57
N LEU A 118 -10.04 4.79 -5.44
CA LEU A 118 -9.62 6.19 -5.47
C LEU A 118 -10.80 7.13 -5.77
N SER A 119 -11.68 6.75 -6.70
CA SER A 119 -12.89 7.50 -7.04
C SER A 119 -13.88 7.53 -5.86
N HIS A 120 -14.04 6.42 -5.15
CA HIS A 120 -14.84 6.37 -3.92
C HIS A 120 -14.31 7.35 -2.87
N TRP A 121 -13.01 7.36 -2.60
CA TRP A 121 -12.41 8.28 -1.63
C TRP A 121 -12.52 9.75 -2.07
N GLN A 122 -12.30 10.04 -3.35
CA GLN A 122 -12.43 11.40 -3.89
C GLN A 122 -13.86 11.94 -3.74
N ALA A 123 -14.87 11.11 -4.01
CA ALA A 123 -16.27 11.51 -3.91
C ALA A 123 -16.72 11.75 -2.45
N ASN A 124 -16.18 10.98 -1.49
CA ASN A 124 -16.65 10.98 -0.11
C ASN A 124 -15.80 11.85 0.85
N TYR A 125 -14.60 12.29 0.45
CA TYR A 125 -13.68 13.07 1.29
C TYR A 125 -13.29 14.40 0.63
N GLN A 126 -14.29 15.26 0.44
CA GLN A 126 -14.15 16.57 -0.23
C GLN A 126 -13.20 17.55 0.48
N GLN A 127 -12.90 17.33 1.75
CA GLN A 127 -11.92 18.10 2.51
C GLN A 127 -10.47 17.85 2.06
N ILE A 128 -10.21 16.77 1.33
CA ILE A 128 -8.89 16.44 0.82
C ILE A 128 -8.68 17.18 -0.51
N ASN A 129 -7.52 17.81 -0.68
CA ASN A 129 -7.20 18.52 -1.92
C ASN A 129 -7.31 17.56 -3.12
N PRO A 130 -8.13 17.88 -4.14
CA PRO A 130 -8.35 17.00 -5.30
C PRO A 130 -7.06 16.66 -6.06
N GLN A 131 -6.03 17.52 -6.00
CA GLN A 131 -4.72 17.26 -6.61
C GLN A 131 -4.03 16.03 -6.04
N ILE A 132 -4.29 15.68 -4.77
CA ILE A 132 -3.72 14.48 -4.14
C ILE A 132 -4.16 13.22 -4.88
N PHE A 133 -5.43 13.14 -5.30
CA PHE A 133 -5.93 12.00 -6.07
C PHE A 133 -5.31 11.94 -7.47
N HIS A 134 -5.08 13.09 -8.11
CA HIS A 134 -4.40 13.15 -9.40
C HIS A 134 -2.95 12.66 -9.30
N TRP A 135 -2.20 13.12 -8.29
CA TRP A 135 -0.83 12.66 -8.07
C TRP A 135 -0.77 11.19 -7.65
N ALA A 136 -1.71 10.74 -6.82
CA ALA A 136 -1.83 9.32 -6.44
C ALA A 136 -2.03 8.44 -7.68
N SER A 137 -2.88 8.86 -8.61
CA SER A 137 -3.09 8.16 -9.87
C SER A 137 -1.80 8.07 -10.70
N GLY A 138 -1.08 9.20 -10.85
CA GLY A 138 0.20 9.22 -11.55
C GLY A 138 1.22 8.26 -10.96
N LEU A 139 1.43 8.31 -9.64
CA LEU A 139 2.37 7.44 -8.93
C LEU A 139 2.00 5.95 -9.04
N PHE A 140 0.72 5.63 -9.01
CA PHE A 140 0.27 4.25 -9.13
C PHE A 140 0.44 3.71 -10.56
N TYR A 141 0.16 4.51 -11.59
CA TYR A 141 0.34 4.07 -12.97
C TYR A 141 1.83 3.95 -13.37
N THR A 142 2.74 4.73 -12.79
CA THR A 142 4.18 4.52 -12.98
C THR A 142 4.62 3.20 -12.33
N TYR A 143 4.11 2.87 -11.15
CA TYR A 143 4.31 1.55 -10.52
C TYR A 143 3.80 0.41 -11.41
N LEU A 144 2.58 0.51 -11.95
CA LEU A 144 2.02 -0.50 -12.85
C LEU A 144 2.83 -0.64 -14.15
N ALA A 145 3.35 0.45 -14.70
CA ALA A 145 4.21 0.42 -15.88
C ALA A 145 5.53 -0.31 -15.60
N SER A 146 6.15 -0.05 -14.45
CA SER A 146 7.35 -0.77 -13.99
C SER A 146 7.08 -2.27 -13.83
N LYS A 147 5.96 -2.66 -13.19
CA LYS A 147 5.54 -4.06 -13.08
C LYS A 147 5.27 -4.70 -14.45
N ALA A 148 4.62 -3.99 -15.37
CA ALA A 148 4.37 -4.48 -16.73
C ALA A 148 5.67 -4.75 -17.50
N TYR A 149 6.66 -3.89 -17.34
CA TYR A 149 7.97 -4.04 -17.96
C TYR A 149 8.71 -5.27 -17.40
N ALA A 150 8.75 -5.42 -16.08
CA ALA A 150 9.36 -6.57 -15.42
C ALA A 150 8.72 -7.90 -15.85
N ASN A 151 7.39 -7.94 -16.00
CA ASN A 151 6.66 -9.13 -16.44
C ASN A 151 6.92 -9.50 -17.91
N ARG A 152 7.45 -8.59 -18.75
CA ARG A 152 7.75 -8.83 -20.18
C ARG A 152 9.17 -9.32 -20.44
N GLN A 153 10.07 -9.25 -19.46
CA GLN A 153 11.47 -9.66 -19.61
C GLN A 153 11.68 -11.17 -19.39
N HIS A 154 10.60 -11.94 -19.30
CA HIS A 154 10.55 -13.39 -19.13
C HIS A 154 9.53 -13.99 -20.10
#